data_AF-A0A2V7A899-F1
#
_entry.id   AF-A0A2V7A899-F1
#
_cell.length_a   1.000
_cell.length_b   1.000
_cell.length_c   1.000
_cell.angle_alpha   90.00
_cell.angle_beta   90.00
_cell.angle_gamma   90.00
#
_symmetry.space_group_name_H-M   'P 1'
#
loop_
_entity.id
_entity.type
_entity.pdbx_description
1 polymer ?
#
loop_
_entity_poly.entity_id
_entity_poly.type
_entity_poly.pdbx_seq_one_letter_code
_entity_poly.pdbx_strand_id
1 'polypeptide(L)'
;MAPCSSSCWAAASTRGRRGRARPRPSCRSSRFSAGCSPPTSRPAWRRASRSGSPRSSRSSRASSISFRACGSSTPRTTRSGRGPVRARSCDSPGAGRAAARRGAGAPACEASEVQQSSLEASGVVVAVVRAGTPAAAAGLVAGDHILAINGHPLRDAIDFQFHAGDERLVLEVLRDGDALALALRRRGAELGLELVAPRAAEIATCANKCVFCFIHQLPKGMRRSLYVKDDDFRLSFLHGNYITLTDLDEADLARIVEQRLSPLYVSVHATDPALRRRLLGEPRRSAEILPRMERLAKAGIRMHAQIVLCPDWNDGPHLARTVGELAPLHPAVATTAVVPVGLTRHRERLPSLRGLRPDEARGLVDTVGGWQERFRAELGSRFVFLADEIHLLAGREPPPADAYEGFSIAEDGVGLVRRFEDEFRAALGRRRRRAVAPPVTLVTGEMFAPRLRALLEGGGLAGPGVRVAAVPNEFFGRAIAVAGLLTGRDIQRHLATLGDLGRAVLVPAAAVRDVDGVFLDDLTPADLARDLGAPVRVVEPSAAALLAALRDA
;
A
#
# COMPACT_ATOMS: atom_id res chain seq x y z
N MET A 1 -8.45 -25.28 64.76
CA MET A 1 -9.28 -24.32 65.53
C MET A 1 -10.54 -24.02 64.73
N ALA A 2 -11.60 -23.49 65.34
CA ALA A 2 -13.00 -23.66 64.92
C ALA A 2 -13.73 -22.32 64.70
N PRO A 3 -15.00 -22.27 64.23
CA PRO A 3 -15.83 -23.29 63.58
C PRO A 3 -16.62 -22.79 62.32
N CYS A 4 -17.54 -23.65 61.84
CA CYS A 4 -18.75 -23.36 61.03
C CYS A 4 -18.65 -23.18 59.49
N SER A 5 -19.49 -23.78 58.63
CA SER A 5 -20.22 -25.09 58.63
C SER A 5 -21.16 -25.19 57.40
N SER A 6 -21.14 -26.33 56.67
CA SER A 6 -22.28 -27.07 56.03
C SER A 6 -23.44 -26.36 55.26
N SER A 7 -24.10 -26.92 54.24
CA SER A 7 -23.89 -28.13 53.39
C SER A 7 -25.01 -28.31 52.33
N CYS A 8 -24.66 -28.76 51.11
CA CYS A 8 -25.43 -29.63 50.19
C CYS A 8 -26.86 -29.29 49.66
N TRP A 9 -27.25 -30.06 48.63
CA TRP A 9 -28.54 -30.10 47.87
C TRP A 9 -28.79 -28.92 46.89
N ALA A 10 -29.11 -29.07 45.59
CA ALA A 10 -29.84 -30.06 44.76
C ALA A 10 -31.37 -29.97 44.85
N ALA A 11 -32.18 -30.07 43.78
CA ALA A 11 -31.96 -30.03 42.31
C ALA A 11 -33.32 -29.86 41.56
N ALA A 12 -33.30 -29.90 40.21
CA ALA A 12 -34.44 -30.17 39.28
C ALA A 12 -35.59 -29.14 39.17
N SER A 13 -35.68 -28.42 38.03
CA SER A 13 -36.70 -28.67 36.95
C SER A 13 -38.00 -27.83 37.07
N THR A 14 -38.88 -27.61 36.07
CA THR A 14 -39.07 -28.12 34.69
C THR A 14 -39.57 -27.05 33.69
N ARG A 15 -39.38 -27.32 32.38
CA ARG A 15 -40.21 -26.97 31.18
C ARG A 15 -41.30 -25.86 31.29
N GLY A 16 -41.22 -24.83 30.42
CA GLY A 16 -42.30 -23.86 30.15
C GLY A 16 -42.37 -23.40 28.68
N ARG A 17 -43.57 -23.34 28.08
CA ARG A 17 -43.79 -23.15 26.61
C ARG A 17 -43.84 -21.69 26.12
N ARG A 18 -43.56 -21.55 24.82
CA ARG A 18 -43.90 -20.44 23.90
C ARG A 18 -45.23 -19.71 24.22
N GLY A 19 -45.25 -18.39 24.04
CA GLY A 19 -46.47 -17.57 23.91
C GLY A 19 -46.24 -16.28 23.11
N ARG A 20 -47.18 -15.89 22.24
CA ARG A 20 -47.22 -14.60 21.52
C ARG A 20 -48.38 -13.76 22.05
N ALA A 21 -48.20 -12.45 22.25
CA ALA A 21 -49.19 -11.40 21.93
C ALA A 21 -48.64 -9.97 22.19
N ARG A 22 -49.26 -8.96 21.56
CA ARG A 22 -49.21 -7.54 21.99
C ARG A 22 -50.38 -7.25 22.95
N PRO A 23 -50.43 -6.10 23.63
CA PRO A 23 -51.32 -5.05 23.09
C PRO A 23 -50.80 -3.58 23.21
N ARG A 24 -51.61 -2.65 22.66
CA ARG A 24 -51.68 -1.19 22.90
C ARG A 24 -52.65 -0.92 24.11
N PRO A 25 -53.07 0.31 24.54
CA PRO A 25 -52.94 1.70 24.03
C PRO A 25 -52.20 2.62 25.06
N SER A 26 -52.47 3.91 25.38
CA SER A 26 -53.47 4.94 25.02
C SER A 26 -52.89 6.38 25.23
N CYS A 27 -53.13 7.38 24.37
CA CYS A 27 -54.27 8.31 24.28
C CYS A 27 -54.29 9.51 25.27
N ARG A 28 -54.17 10.75 24.71
CA ARG A 28 -54.69 12.09 25.10
C ARG A 28 -53.73 13.17 24.54
N SER A 29 -54.07 14.28 23.85
CA SER A 29 -55.16 15.28 23.89
C SER A 29 -55.09 16.24 25.10
N SER A 30 -55.14 17.58 25.00
CA SER A 30 -55.30 18.52 23.85
C SER A 30 -55.30 19.99 24.36
N ARG A 31 -55.36 21.01 23.46
CA ARG A 31 -55.69 22.46 23.69
C ARG A 31 -54.52 23.36 24.15
N PHE A 32 -54.45 24.68 23.89
CA PHE A 32 -55.34 25.61 23.11
C PHE A 32 -54.57 26.83 22.51
N SER A 33 -55.28 27.69 21.77
CA SER A 33 -54.89 28.93 21.03
C SER A 33 -54.30 30.07 21.89
N ALA A 34 -53.71 31.18 21.40
CA ALA A 34 -53.57 31.79 20.03
C ALA A 34 -52.19 32.55 19.91
N GLY A 35 -51.87 33.51 19.02
CA GLY A 35 -52.58 34.28 17.98
C GLY A 35 -51.71 35.40 17.32
N CYS A 36 -52.34 36.39 16.64
CA CYS A 36 -51.77 37.61 16.01
C CYS A 36 -50.86 37.50 14.75
N SER A 37 -50.87 38.55 13.89
CA SER A 37 -50.25 38.66 12.54
C SER A 37 -50.52 40.08 11.94
N PRO A 38 -50.01 40.47 10.74
CA PRO A 38 -48.66 40.40 10.14
C PRO A 38 -48.09 41.86 9.97
N PRO A 39 -47.26 42.33 8.98
CA PRO A 39 -47.33 42.15 7.51
C PRO A 39 -45.99 42.08 6.69
N THR A 40 -46.07 41.63 5.43
CA THR A 40 -45.20 41.97 4.25
C THR A 40 -43.65 41.74 4.32
N SER A 41 -42.90 41.52 3.23
CA SER A 41 -43.18 41.57 1.78
C SER A 41 -42.45 40.43 1.01
N ARG A 42 -42.43 40.49 -0.33
CA ARG A 42 -41.89 39.47 -1.27
C ARG A 42 -40.96 40.16 -2.28
N PRO A 43 -40.02 39.44 -2.94
CA PRO A 43 -40.35 39.00 -4.30
C PRO A 43 -39.83 37.59 -4.64
N ALA A 44 -40.22 37.07 -5.81
CA ALA A 44 -39.76 35.77 -6.31
C ALA A 44 -39.71 35.74 -7.86
N TRP A 45 -38.58 35.29 -8.41
CA TRP A 45 -38.36 35.01 -9.83
C TRP A 45 -37.29 33.90 -9.95
N ARG A 46 -37.33 32.96 -10.91
CA ARG A 46 -38.46 32.32 -11.60
C ARG A 46 -37.96 30.97 -12.14
N ARG A 47 -38.80 29.93 -12.24
CA ARG A 47 -38.43 28.72 -13.01
C ARG A 47 -38.62 28.97 -14.51
N ALA A 48 -37.66 28.49 -15.31
CA ALA A 48 -37.88 27.99 -16.67
C ALA A 48 -37.64 26.47 -16.67
N SER A 49 -38.15 25.75 -17.68
CA SER A 49 -38.14 24.28 -17.71
C SER A 49 -38.36 23.74 -19.12
N ARG A 50 -38.11 22.42 -19.31
CA ARG A 50 -38.12 21.67 -20.59
C ARG A 50 -36.84 21.90 -21.44
N SER A 51 -36.34 20.92 -22.19
CA SER A 51 -36.69 19.49 -22.29
C SER A 51 -35.57 18.71 -22.99
N GLY A 52 -35.40 17.43 -22.67
CA GLY A 52 -34.53 16.54 -23.46
C GLY A 52 -34.13 15.26 -22.73
N SER A 53 -34.81 14.15 -23.02
CA SER A 53 -34.23 12.82 -22.87
C SER A 53 -33.74 12.35 -24.23
N PRO A 54 -32.62 11.63 -24.28
CA PRO A 54 -32.67 10.32 -24.93
C PRO A 54 -32.25 9.19 -23.99
N ARG A 55 -32.50 7.96 -24.42
CA ARG A 55 -32.17 6.74 -23.67
C ARG A 55 -30.71 6.30 -23.94
N SER A 56 -30.22 5.50 -23.00
CA SER A 56 -29.49 4.23 -23.23
C SER A 56 -27.95 4.18 -23.18
N SER A 57 -27.51 3.33 -22.24
CA SER A 57 -26.56 2.23 -22.44
C SER A 57 -25.09 2.38 -22.04
N ARG A 58 -24.51 1.21 -21.71
CA ARG A 58 -23.08 0.84 -21.76
C ARG A 58 -22.11 1.51 -20.78
N SER A 59 -22.12 0.95 -19.57
CA SER A 59 -20.93 0.33 -18.95
C SER A 59 -19.57 1.03 -19.10
N SER A 60 -19.19 1.80 -18.08
CA SER A 60 -17.79 2.04 -17.76
C SER A 60 -17.11 0.72 -17.37
N ARG A 61 -16.42 0.08 -18.31
CA ARG A 61 -15.41 -0.93 -17.98
C ARG A 61 -14.21 -0.19 -17.37
N ALA A 62 -13.82 -0.55 -16.16
CA ALA A 62 -12.50 -0.20 -15.67
C ALA A 62 -11.45 -0.95 -16.53
N SER A 63 -10.57 -0.21 -17.19
CA SER A 63 -9.49 -0.80 -17.99
C SER A 63 -8.36 -1.26 -17.08
N SER A 64 -8.47 -2.50 -16.60
CA SER A 64 -7.37 -3.20 -15.93
C SER A 64 -6.18 -3.35 -16.89
N ILE A 65 -5.07 -2.67 -16.60
CA ILE A 65 -3.81 -2.91 -17.30
C ILE A 65 -3.32 -4.31 -16.89
N SER A 66 -3.34 -5.25 -17.83
CA SER A 66 -2.93 -6.64 -17.61
C SER A 66 -1.52 -6.83 -18.14
N PHE A 67 -0.54 -6.90 -17.24
CA PHE A 67 0.80 -7.36 -17.57
C PHE A 67 0.75 -8.83 -18.00
N ARG A 68 1.45 -9.17 -19.08
CA ARG A 68 1.70 -10.55 -19.53
C ARG A 68 3.09 -10.65 -20.13
N ALA A 69 3.96 -11.44 -19.53
CA ALA A 69 5.21 -11.86 -20.14
C ALA A 69 4.97 -13.08 -21.05
N CYS A 70 5.51 -13.06 -22.27
CA CYS A 70 5.61 -14.26 -23.10
C CYS A 70 6.88 -15.04 -22.73
N GLY A 71 6.74 -16.36 -22.54
CA GLY A 71 7.89 -17.24 -22.32
C GLY A 71 8.72 -17.43 -23.58
N SER A 72 10.04 -17.49 -23.43
CA SER A 72 10.98 -17.73 -24.53
C SER A 72 11.28 -19.22 -24.71
N SER A 73 11.04 -19.73 -25.92
CA SER A 73 11.43 -21.08 -26.33
C SER A 73 12.92 -21.17 -26.64
N THR A 74 13.60 -22.20 -26.14
CA THR A 74 15.03 -22.45 -26.39
C THR A 74 15.29 -23.09 -27.77
N PRO A 75 16.34 -22.65 -28.49
CA PRO A 75 16.99 -23.45 -29.52
C PRO A 75 18.20 -24.20 -28.94
N ARG A 76 18.42 -25.44 -29.40
CA ARG A 76 19.64 -26.23 -29.12
C ARG A 76 20.81 -25.76 -29.99
N THR A 77 22.00 -25.66 -29.42
CA THR A 77 23.29 -25.80 -30.15
C THR A 77 24.29 -26.65 -29.35
N THR A 78 25.34 -27.15 -30.00
CA THR A 78 26.02 -28.40 -29.61
C THR A 78 27.41 -28.26 -28.99
N ARG A 79 27.52 -28.69 -27.72
CA ARG A 79 28.60 -29.49 -27.10
C ARG A 79 29.98 -29.55 -27.82
N SER A 80 30.92 -28.70 -27.40
CA SER A 80 32.34 -29.04 -27.12
C SER A 80 33.01 -27.85 -26.41
N GLY A 81 34.06 -27.97 -25.59
CA GLY A 81 34.72 -29.14 -25.02
C GLY A 81 36.09 -28.76 -24.38
N ARG A 82 36.46 -29.40 -23.26
CA ARG A 82 37.68 -29.19 -22.43
C ARG A 82 37.66 -27.97 -21.49
N GLY A 83 38.30 -28.15 -20.32
CA GLY A 83 38.84 -27.15 -19.39
C GLY A 83 40.17 -27.70 -18.86
N PRO A 84 40.55 -27.57 -17.57
CA PRO A 84 40.33 -26.48 -16.61
C PRO A 84 41.64 -26.06 -15.87
N VAL A 85 41.74 -24.81 -15.36
CA VAL A 85 42.88 -24.37 -14.49
C VAL A 85 42.38 -23.54 -13.30
N ARG A 86 43.17 -23.45 -12.22
CA ARG A 86 42.76 -23.01 -10.87
C ARG A 86 43.32 -21.64 -10.41
N ALA A 87 42.44 -20.89 -9.75
CA ALA A 87 42.56 -19.99 -8.57
C ALA A 87 43.93 -19.62 -7.92
N ARG A 88 43.87 -18.51 -7.11
CA ARG A 88 44.85 -17.91 -6.16
C ARG A 88 45.71 -16.77 -6.77
N SER A 89 46.13 -15.73 -6.05
CA SER A 89 45.75 -15.18 -4.71
C SER A 89 46.23 -13.71 -4.56
N CYS A 90 46.00 -13.10 -3.39
CA CYS A 90 46.35 -11.73 -3.01
C CYS A 90 47.88 -11.43 -3.01
N ASP A 91 48.30 -10.16 -3.15
CA ASP A 91 48.64 -9.28 -2.00
C ASP A 91 49.13 -7.87 -2.41
N SER A 92 49.22 -6.94 -1.44
CA SER A 92 49.73 -5.56 -1.59
C SER A 92 51.15 -5.41 -1.02
N PRO A 93 51.91 -4.35 -1.39
CA PRO A 93 52.14 -3.27 -0.41
C PRO A 93 52.24 -1.86 -1.07
N GLY A 94 52.67 -0.83 -0.34
CA GLY A 94 52.84 0.53 -0.88
C GLY A 94 53.60 1.51 0.03
N ALA A 95 53.37 2.81 -0.21
CA ALA A 95 53.92 4.00 0.49
C ALA A 95 55.39 4.42 0.19
N GLY A 96 55.56 5.68 -0.19
CA GLY A 96 56.85 6.38 -0.41
C GLY A 96 56.59 7.86 -0.78
N ARG A 97 57.48 8.80 -0.43
CA ARG A 97 57.17 10.27 -0.47
C ARG A 97 58.07 11.10 -1.40
N ALA A 98 57.40 11.95 -2.19
CA ALA A 98 57.69 13.36 -2.51
C ALA A 98 59.12 13.90 -2.77
N ALA A 99 59.29 14.53 -3.94
CA ALA A 99 59.94 15.84 -4.11
C ALA A 99 59.51 16.47 -5.46
N ALA A 100 59.65 17.80 -5.64
CA ALA A 100 59.13 18.52 -6.80
C ALA A 100 60.21 19.30 -7.58
N ARG A 101 60.00 19.50 -8.90
CA ARG A 101 60.57 20.59 -9.70
C ARG A 101 59.69 20.91 -10.91
N ARG A 102 59.85 22.11 -11.46
CA ARG A 102 59.01 22.68 -12.53
C ARG A 102 59.59 22.39 -13.93
N GLY A 103 58.72 22.18 -14.91
CA GLY A 103 59.01 22.20 -16.34
C GLY A 103 57.74 22.59 -17.09
N ALA A 104 57.83 23.45 -18.10
CA ALA A 104 56.67 23.97 -18.83
C ALA A 104 56.36 23.12 -20.07
N GLY A 105 55.08 22.82 -20.28
CA GLY A 105 54.54 22.17 -21.46
C GLY A 105 53.02 22.21 -21.40
N ALA A 106 52.36 22.58 -22.50
CA ALA A 106 50.92 22.77 -22.53
C ALA A 106 50.22 21.68 -23.37
N PRO A 107 49.25 20.95 -22.81
CA PRO A 107 48.05 20.49 -23.50
C PRO A 107 46.91 21.51 -23.25
N ALA A 108 45.98 21.82 -24.15
CA ALA A 108 45.35 21.05 -25.24
C ALA A 108 44.34 20.00 -24.73
N CYS A 109 43.06 20.41 -24.69
CA CYS A 109 41.87 19.55 -24.77
C CYS A 109 41.62 18.50 -23.66
N GLU A 110 41.25 18.96 -22.45
CA GLU A 110 40.58 18.14 -21.41
C GLU A 110 39.12 18.59 -21.13
N ALA A 111 38.45 19.18 -22.13
CA ALA A 111 37.12 19.81 -21.94
C ALA A 111 35.92 18.89 -22.24
N SER A 112 36.11 17.77 -22.95
CA SER A 112 35.02 16.94 -23.49
C SER A 112 34.47 15.88 -22.53
N GLU A 113 35.35 15.16 -21.83
CA GLU A 113 34.96 13.95 -21.06
C GLU A 113 34.09 14.29 -19.82
N VAL A 114 34.33 15.46 -19.21
CA VAL A 114 33.53 15.96 -18.08
C VAL A 114 32.10 16.36 -18.52
N GLN A 115 31.92 16.78 -19.77
CA GLN A 115 30.60 17.11 -20.33
C GLN A 115 29.85 15.87 -20.84
N GLN A 116 30.55 14.86 -21.35
CA GLN A 116 29.90 13.60 -21.77
C GLN A 116 29.39 12.80 -20.57
N SER A 117 30.20 12.65 -19.50
CA SER A 117 29.79 11.95 -18.28
C SER A 117 28.62 12.59 -17.52
N SER A 118 28.29 13.86 -17.81
CA SER A 118 27.11 14.55 -17.25
C SER A 118 25.85 14.49 -18.15
N LEU A 119 25.97 13.97 -19.38
CA LEU A 119 24.84 13.69 -20.28
C LEU A 119 24.33 12.24 -20.20
N GLU A 120 25.14 11.29 -19.72
CA GLU A 120 24.72 9.89 -19.56
C GLU A 120 23.67 9.65 -18.44
N ALA A 121 23.40 10.67 -17.62
CA ALA A 121 22.56 10.58 -16.42
C ALA A 121 21.23 11.36 -16.48
N SER A 122 20.89 11.96 -17.63
CA SER A 122 19.62 12.68 -17.83
C SER A 122 18.81 12.10 -18.99
N GLY A 123 17.48 12.07 -18.84
CA GLY A 123 16.53 11.51 -19.79
C GLY A 123 15.60 10.45 -19.20
N VAL A 124 14.73 9.89 -20.05
CA VAL A 124 13.87 8.74 -19.75
C VAL A 124 13.91 7.70 -20.87
N VAL A 125 14.07 6.42 -20.52
CA VAL A 125 14.12 5.32 -21.49
C VAL A 125 12.71 4.82 -21.80
N VAL A 126 12.39 4.66 -23.08
CA VAL A 126 11.13 4.07 -23.56
C VAL A 126 11.19 2.55 -23.44
N ALA A 127 10.35 1.96 -22.59
CA ALA A 127 10.25 0.50 -22.41
C ALA A 127 9.40 -0.16 -23.51
N VAL A 128 8.26 0.43 -23.85
CA VAL A 128 7.31 -0.11 -24.85
C VAL A 128 6.68 1.05 -25.63
N VAL A 129 6.52 0.87 -26.94
CA VAL A 129 5.69 1.72 -27.80
C VAL A 129 4.54 0.88 -28.34
N ARG A 130 3.30 1.27 -28.05
CA ARG A 130 2.09 0.57 -28.51
C ARG A 130 1.81 0.93 -29.97
N ALA A 131 1.57 -0.06 -30.83
CA ALA A 131 1.29 0.16 -32.24
C ALA A 131 0.01 1.00 -32.46
N GLY A 132 0.01 1.86 -33.51
CA GLY A 132 -1.14 2.71 -33.86
C GLY A 132 -1.35 3.94 -32.98
N THR A 133 -0.39 4.28 -32.12
CA THR A 133 -0.48 5.42 -31.18
C THR A 133 0.34 6.64 -31.63
N PRO A 134 0.16 7.82 -31.01
CA PRO A 134 0.97 9.02 -31.31
C PRO A 134 2.49 8.79 -31.22
N ALA A 135 2.96 7.99 -30.26
CA ALA A 135 4.38 7.64 -30.14
C ALA A 135 4.89 6.84 -31.34
N ALA A 136 4.18 5.78 -31.73
CA ALA A 136 4.53 4.99 -32.92
C ALA A 136 4.49 5.84 -34.20
N ALA A 137 3.52 6.74 -34.32
CA ALA A 137 3.38 7.65 -35.46
C ALA A 137 4.47 8.76 -35.52
N ALA A 138 5.14 9.04 -34.40
CA ALA A 138 6.29 9.94 -34.33
C ALA A 138 7.64 9.24 -34.58
N GLY A 139 7.64 7.91 -34.78
CA GLY A 139 8.86 7.13 -35.00
C GLY A 139 9.62 6.74 -33.74
N LEU A 140 9.00 6.83 -32.55
CA LEU A 140 9.58 6.29 -31.31
C LEU A 140 9.58 4.75 -31.33
N VAL A 141 10.62 4.15 -30.74
CA VAL A 141 10.77 2.71 -30.54
C VAL A 141 11.15 2.39 -29.08
N ALA A 142 11.04 1.12 -28.69
CA ALA A 142 11.57 0.69 -27.39
C ALA A 142 13.10 0.75 -27.41
N GLY A 143 13.69 1.28 -26.33
CA GLY A 143 15.14 1.56 -26.21
C GLY A 143 15.52 3.03 -26.43
N ASP A 144 14.63 3.85 -27.03
CA ASP A 144 14.86 5.30 -27.18
C ASP A 144 15.07 5.98 -25.82
N HIS A 145 16.05 6.87 -25.74
CA HIS A 145 16.33 7.66 -24.53
C HIS A 145 15.95 9.13 -24.77
N ILE A 146 14.82 9.57 -24.22
CA ILE A 146 14.27 10.92 -24.42
C ILE A 146 14.94 11.87 -23.44
N LEU A 147 15.76 12.80 -23.95
CA LEU A 147 16.57 13.74 -23.17
C LEU A 147 15.80 15.02 -22.81
N ALA A 148 14.96 15.54 -23.73
CA ALA A 148 14.20 16.78 -23.54
C ALA A 148 12.84 16.78 -24.26
N ILE A 149 11.93 17.65 -23.80
CA ILE A 149 10.63 17.93 -24.44
C ILE A 149 10.44 19.44 -24.55
N ASN A 150 10.18 19.96 -25.75
CA ASN A 150 9.96 21.39 -26.01
C ASN A 150 11.12 22.28 -25.48
N GLY A 151 12.36 21.76 -25.47
CA GLY A 151 13.54 22.43 -24.92
C GLY A 151 13.73 22.31 -23.41
N HIS A 152 12.84 21.61 -22.69
CA HIS A 152 12.98 21.32 -21.27
C HIS A 152 13.65 19.96 -21.06
N PRO A 153 14.82 19.88 -20.40
CA PRO A 153 15.50 18.62 -20.15
C PRO A 153 14.75 17.77 -19.11
N LEU A 154 14.72 16.46 -19.32
CA LEU A 154 14.05 15.49 -18.44
C LEU A 154 15.02 14.88 -17.44
N ARG A 155 14.64 14.82 -16.16
CA ARG A 155 15.38 14.06 -15.14
C ARG A 155 14.74 12.70 -14.84
N ASP A 156 13.42 12.58 -15.03
CA ASP A 156 12.65 11.38 -14.73
C ASP A 156 11.25 11.40 -15.39
N ALA A 157 10.47 10.34 -15.12
CA ALA A 157 9.13 10.14 -15.67
C ALA A 157 8.10 11.21 -15.25
N ILE A 158 8.34 11.98 -14.18
CA ILE A 158 7.44 13.07 -13.78
C ILE A 158 7.68 14.30 -14.65
N ASP A 159 8.94 14.64 -14.94
CA ASP A 159 9.26 15.69 -15.92
C ASP A 159 8.68 15.33 -17.29
N PHE A 160 8.78 14.05 -17.70
CA PHE A 160 8.14 13.57 -18.92
C PHE A 160 6.63 13.83 -18.89
N GLN A 161 5.92 13.41 -17.84
CA GLN A 161 4.46 13.59 -17.74
C GLN A 161 4.05 15.07 -17.69
N PHE A 162 4.86 15.92 -17.06
CA PHE A 162 4.62 17.36 -16.94
C PHE A 162 4.77 18.08 -18.29
N HIS A 163 5.89 17.86 -18.99
CA HIS A 163 6.15 18.50 -20.28
C HIS A 163 5.40 17.85 -21.46
N ALA A 164 4.97 16.59 -21.35
CA ALA A 164 4.10 15.92 -22.33
C ALA A 164 2.63 16.43 -22.35
N GLY A 165 2.33 17.53 -21.65
CA GLY A 165 1.01 18.15 -21.61
C GLY A 165 0.53 18.69 -22.97
N ASP A 166 1.42 19.30 -23.74
CA ASP A 166 1.08 20.08 -24.93
C ASP A 166 0.52 19.27 -26.11
N GLU A 167 -0.19 19.94 -27.02
CA GLU A 167 -0.65 19.32 -28.27
C GLU A 167 0.51 18.93 -29.20
N ARG A 168 1.62 19.67 -29.15
CA ARG A 168 2.81 19.50 -29.99
C ARG A 168 4.03 19.38 -29.10
N LEU A 169 4.75 18.29 -29.24
CA LEU A 169 5.95 17.96 -28.49
C LEU A 169 7.11 17.79 -29.47
N VAL A 170 8.16 18.58 -29.31
CA VAL A 170 9.47 18.32 -29.92
C VAL A 170 10.25 17.51 -28.91
N LEU A 171 10.51 16.24 -29.22
CA LEU A 171 11.26 15.33 -28.38
C LEU A 171 12.71 15.32 -28.85
N GLU A 172 13.66 15.55 -27.96
CA GLU A 172 15.08 15.30 -28.21
C GLU A 172 15.39 13.89 -27.70
N VAL A 173 15.83 13.01 -28.60
CA VAL A 173 15.94 11.56 -28.36
C VAL A 173 17.31 11.06 -28.78
N LEU A 174 17.99 10.36 -27.88
CA LEU A 174 19.21 9.61 -28.18
C LEU A 174 18.84 8.18 -28.55
N ARG A 175 19.27 7.71 -29.74
CA ARG A 175 19.09 6.34 -30.23
C ARG A 175 20.42 5.82 -30.74
N ASP A 176 20.92 4.73 -30.16
CA ASP A 176 22.19 4.08 -30.52
C ASP A 176 23.43 4.99 -30.53
N GLY A 177 23.34 6.17 -29.90
CA GLY A 177 24.37 7.22 -29.87
C GLY A 177 24.06 8.46 -30.73
N ASP A 178 23.11 8.37 -31.67
CA ASP A 178 22.67 9.48 -32.51
C ASP A 178 21.57 10.31 -31.84
N ALA A 179 21.70 11.64 -31.92
CA ALA A 179 20.69 12.59 -31.43
C ALA A 179 19.66 12.93 -32.51
N LEU A 180 18.38 12.69 -32.21
CA LEU A 180 17.23 12.82 -33.11
C LEU A 180 16.19 13.77 -32.53
N ALA A 181 15.69 14.70 -33.35
CA ALA A 181 14.56 15.57 -32.99
C ALA A 181 13.26 14.99 -33.59
N LEU A 182 12.36 14.46 -32.75
CA LEU A 182 11.10 13.84 -33.17
C LEU A 182 9.90 14.73 -32.83
N ALA A 183 9.14 15.14 -33.85
CA ALA A 183 7.93 15.93 -33.68
C ALA A 183 6.70 15.05 -33.44
N LEU A 184 6.28 14.92 -32.18
CA LEU A 184 5.07 14.19 -31.78
C LEU A 184 3.89 15.16 -31.67
N ARG A 185 2.74 14.80 -32.26
CA ARG A 185 1.47 15.50 -32.04
C ARG A 185 0.52 14.66 -31.19
N ARG A 186 0.21 15.13 -29.99
CA ARG A 186 -0.70 14.47 -29.04
C ARG A 186 -2.10 14.35 -29.65
N ARG A 187 -2.75 13.20 -29.46
CA ARG A 187 -4.12 12.92 -29.94
C ARG A 187 -4.90 12.16 -28.88
N GLY A 188 -5.53 12.90 -27.96
CA GLY A 188 -6.21 12.34 -26.80
C GLY A 188 -5.30 12.24 -25.57
N ALA A 189 -5.76 11.50 -24.56
CA ALA A 189 -5.13 11.46 -23.23
C ALA A 189 -3.76 10.76 -23.24
N GLU A 190 -3.65 9.57 -23.82
CA GLU A 190 -2.42 8.77 -23.86
C GLU A 190 -1.56 9.08 -25.09
N LEU A 191 -0.23 9.04 -24.92
CA LEU A 191 0.73 9.03 -26.02
C LEU A 191 1.02 7.63 -26.58
N GLY A 192 0.68 6.58 -25.81
CA GLY A 192 0.87 5.17 -26.20
C GLY A 192 2.27 4.60 -25.96
N LEU A 193 3.05 5.24 -25.10
CA LEU A 193 4.37 4.77 -24.65
C LEU A 193 4.33 4.39 -23.17
N GLU A 194 5.22 3.47 -22.79
CA GLU A 194 5.50 3.09 -21.40
C GLU A 194 7.00 3.33 -21.15
N LEU A 195 7.35 3.97 -20.04
CA LEU A 195 8.74 4.28 -19.67
C LEU A 195 9.33 3.18 -18.79
N VAL A 196 10.65 3.02 -18.84
CA VAL A 196 11.39 2.18 -17.89
C VAL A 196 11.29 2.81 -16.49
N ALA A 197 10.96 2.01 -15.48
CA ALA A 197 10.94 2.46 -14.08
C ALA A 197 12.37 2.80 -13.60
N PRO A 198 12.54 3.84 -12.75
CA PRO A 198 13.85 4.24 -12.26
C PRO A 198 14.55 3.09 -11.52
N ARG A 199 15.87 2.98 -11.70
CA ARG A 199 16.68 1.94 -11.06
C ARG A 199 16.83 2.24 -9.57
N ALA A 200 17.12 1.22 -8.76
CA ALA A 200 17.28 1.38 -7.31
C ALA A 200 18.46 2.28 -6.87
N ALA A 201 19.33 2.71 -7.78
CA ALA A 201 20.38 3.70 -7.54
C ALA A 201 19.95 5.15 -7.85
N GLU A 202 18.81 5.33 -8.53
CA GLU A 202 18.24 6.61 -8.98
C GLU A 202 17.10 7.09 -8.05
N ILE A 203 16.75 6.29 -7.02
CA ILE A 203 15.69 6.54 -6.03
C ILE A 203 16.28 7.21 -4.78
N ALA A 204 15.64 8.26 -4.27
CA ALA A 204 16.05 8.92 -3.04
C ALA A 204 15.79 8.03 -1.80
N THR A 205 16.87 7.59 -1.13
CA THR A 205 16.74 6.64 0.00
C THR A 205 16.73 7.30 1.37
N CYS A 206 15.81 6.87 2.25
CA CYS A 206 15.65 7.40 3.61
C CYS A 206 16.90 7.25 4.49
N ALA A 207 17.44 8.36 5.03
CA ALA A 207 18.56 8.31 5.96
C ALA A 207 18.14 8.02 7.41
N ASN A 208 16.85 8.21 7.73
CA ASN A 208 16.28 8.04 9.07
C ASN A 208 16.49 6.64 9.65
N LYS A 209 16.59 6.55 10.98
CA LYS A 209 16.85 5.33 11.73
C LYS A 209 15.70 4.98 12.67
N CYS A 210 14.47 5.13 12.17
CA CYS A 210 13.25 5.10 12.98
C CYS A 210 13.17 3.85 13.85
N VAL A 211 12.75 4.02 15.11
CA VAL A 211 12.73 2.94 16.12
C VAL A 211 11.82 1.76 15.72
N PHE A 212 10.81 2.05 14.91
CA PHE A 212 9.86 1.12 14.32
C PHE A 212 10.18 0.68 12.87
N CYS A 213 11.24 1.22 12.23
CA CYS A 213 11.52 1.03 10.81
C CYS A 213 11.58 -0.48 10.44
N PHE A 214 10.57 -0.98 9.71
CA PHE A 214 10.45 -2.41 9.39
C PHE A 214 11.69 -2.97 8.66
N ILE A 215 12.29 -2.15 7.79
CA ILE A 215 13.49 -2.50 7.01
C ILE A 215 14.71 -2.78 7.90
N HIS A 216 14.83 -2.12 9.07
CA HIS A 216 15.87 -2.43 10.06
C HIS A 216 15.62 -3.74 10.82
N GLN A 217 14.41 -4.31 10.76
CA GLN A 217 14.00 -5.55 11.43
C GLN A 217 14.00 -6.75 10.48
N LEU A 218 14.57 -6.60 9.29
CA LEU A 218 14.67 -7.65 8.29
C LEU A 218 15.90 -8.53 8.55
N PRO A 219 15.77 -9.87 8.64
CA PRO A 219 16.92 -10.75 8.64
C PRO A 219 17.74 -10.61 7.36
N LYS A 220 19.01 -11.04 7.40
CA LYS A 220 19.87 -11.11 6.21
C LYS A 220 19.41 -12.24 5.27
N GLY A 221 19.65 -12.07 3.98
CA GLY A 221 19.46 -13.12 2.97
C GLY A 221 18.03 -13.24 2.42
N MET A 222 17.25 -12.17 2.44
CA MET A 222 16.02 -12.04 1.64
C MET A 222 16.29 -11.27 0.35
N ARG A 223 15.28 -11.18 -0.53
CA ARG A 223 15.33 -10.41 -1.78
C ARG A 223 15.82 -8.97 -1.59
N ARG A 224 16.73 -8.53 -2.46
CA ARG A 224 17.44 -7.22 -2.33
C ARG A 224 16.51 -6.01 -2.26
N SER A 225 15.38 -6.05 -2.95
CA SER A 225 14.40 -4.96 -3.01
C SER A 225 13.76 -4.61 -1.66
N LEU A 226 13.74 -5.52 -0.68
CA LEU A 226 13.20 -5.23 0.66
C LEU A 226 14.12 -4.32 1.50
N TYR A 227 15.41 -4.22 1.18
CA TYR A 227 16.35 -3.41 1.96
C TYR A 227 16.47 -1.97 1.48
N VAL A 228 15.81 -1.61 0.37
CA VAL A 228 15.73 -0.24 -0.13
C VAL A 228 14.71 0.51 0.73
N LYS A 229 15.18 1.48 1.52
CA LYS A 229 14.28 2.42 2.20
C LYS A 229 13.93 3.54 1.24
N ASP A 230 12.67 3.64 0.85
CA ASP A 230 12.17 4.78 0.08
C ASP A 230 11.98 6.03 0.98
N ASP A 231 12.27 7.22 0.45
CA ASP A 231 11.81 8.53 0.95
C ASP A 231 11.57 9.49 -0.25
N ASP A 232 11.33 8.94 -1.44
CA ASP A 232 11.29 9.64 -2.71
C ASP A 232 9.87 10.19 -3.00
N PHE A 233 9.75 11.51 -3.06
CA PHE A 233 8.47 12.18 -3.31
C PHE A 233 7.84 11.81 -4.66
N ARG A 234 8.66 11.36 -5.63
CA ARG A 234 8.19 10.93 -6.95
C ARG A 234 7.45 9.59 -6.84
N LEU A 235 7.97 8.66 -6.04
CA LEU A 235 7.33 7.38 -5.74
C LEU A 235 6.14 7.56 -4.79
N SER A 236 6.16 8.60 -3.95
CA SER A 236 4.99 9.03 -3.18
C SER A 236 3.81 9.41 -4.07
N PHE A 237 4.06 10.26 -5.08
CA PHE A 237 3.05 10.69 -6.05
C PHE A 237 2.61 9.54 -6.99
N LEU A 238 3.55 8.74 -7.50
CA LEU A 238 3.26 7.72 -8.52
C LEU A 238 2.70 6.41 -7.95
N HIS A 239 3.05 6.04 -6.71
CA HIS A 239 2.76 4.70 -6.14
C HIS A 239 2.19 4.73 -4.72
N GLY A 240 2.08 5.90 -4.08
CA GLY A 240 1.57 6.02 -2.72
C GLY A 240 2.60 5.76 -1.62
N ASN A 241 3.89 5.72 -1.96
CA ASN A 241 4.96 5.43 -0.99
C ASN A 241 5.13 6.57 0.03
N TYR A 242 5.34 6.19 1.30
CA TYR A 242 5.31 7.14 2.41
C TYR A 242 6.65 7.84 2.66
N ILE A 243 6.68 9.16 2.47
CA ILE A 243 7.87 10.01 2.67
C ILE A 243 7.85 10.69 4.03
N THR A 244 9.00 10.80 4.68
CA THR A 244 9.15 11.41 6.01
C THR A 244 9.20 12.94 5.95
N LEU A 245 9.39 13.55 4.77
CA LEU A 245 9.70 14.98 4.60
C LEU A 245 10.89 15.48 5.46
N THR A 246 11.77 14.58 5.93
CA THR A 246 12.87 14.92 6.86
C THR A 246 14.16 15.20 6.10
N ASP A 247 14.51 14.33 5.15
CA ASP A 247 15.73 14.45 4.33
C ASP A 247 15.52 15.30 3.05
N LEU A 248 14.25 15.57 2.68
CA LEU A 248 13.86 16.41 1.53
C LEU A 248 14.48 17.82 1.61
N ASP A 249 15.07 18.31 0.52
CA ASP A 249 15.67 19.64 0.47
C ASP A 249 14.72 20.73 -0.05
N GLU A 250 15.23 21.95 -0.23
CA GLU A 250 14.43 23.09 -0.69
C GLU A 250 14.21 23.13 -2.22
N ALA A 251 15.06 22.47 -3.01
CA ALA A 251 14.89 22.34 -4.45
C ALA A 251 13.83 21.30 -4.80
N ASP A 252 13.82 20.15 -4.11
CA ASP A 252 12.75 19.15 -4.22
C ASP A 252 11.42 19.71 -3.72
N LEU A 253 11.42 20.43 -2.59
CA LEU A 253 10.21 21.07 -2.06
C LEU A 253 9.70 22.20 -2.97
N ALA A 254 10.57 22.89 -3.71
CA ALA A 254 10.16 23.81 -4.77
C ALA A 254 9.57 23.07 -5.98
N ARG A 255 10.23 21.99 -6.45
CA ARG A 255 9.77 21.14 -7.57
C ARG A 255 8.38 20.56 -7.32
N ILE A 256 8.10 20.06 -6.11
CA ILE A 256 6.77 19.56 -5.71
C ILE A 256 5.68 20.64 -5.89
N VAL A 257 5.99 21.89 -5.51
CA VAL A 257 5.05 23.03 -5.60
C VAL A 257 4.88 23.50 -7.04
N GLU A 258 5.96 23.60 -7.80
CA GLU A 258 5.98 23.97 -9.23
C GLU A 258 5.19 22.98 -10.08
N GLN A 259 5.50 21.69 -9.96
CA GLN A 259 4.87 20.60 -10.73
C GLN A 259 3.55 20.12 -10.12
N ARG A 260 3.13 20.70 -8.97
CA ARG A 260 1.90 20.41 -8.22
C ARG A 260 1.68 18.91 -7.93
N LEU A 261 2.74 18.22 -7.52
CA LEU A 261 2.75 16.78 -7.30
C LEU A 261 1.83 16.40 -6.14
N SER A 262 0.66 15.82 -6.46
CA SER A 262 -0.45 15.65 -5.53
C SER A 262 -1.35 14.48 -5.97
N PRO A 263 -1.70 13.54 -5.08
CA PRO A 263 -1.43 13.55 -3.64
C PRO A 263 0.01 13.12 -3.28
N LEU A 264 0.42 13.44 -2.05
CA LEU A 264 1.61 12.90 -1.39
C LEU A 264 1.21 12.10 -0.15
N TYR A 265 2.04 11.14 0.23
CA TYR A 265 1.80 10.23 1.36
C TYR A 265 2.90 10.47 2.42
N VAL A 266 2.52 11.00 3.59
CA VAL A 266 3.43 11.65 4.55
C VAL A 266 3.51 10.90 5.88
N SER A 267 4.70 10.39 6.19
CA SER A 267 5.07 9.72 7.45
C SER A 267 5.24 10.75 8.58
N VAL A 268 4.15 11.10 9.25
CA VAL A 268 4.16 12.10 10.33
C VAL A 268 4.68 11.51 11.64
N HIS A 269 4.06 10.42 12.10
CA HIS A 269 4.28 9.71 13.39
C HIS A 269 4.02 10.51 14.67
N ALA A 270 4.51 11.75 14.76
CA ALA A 270 4.22 12.71 15.81
C ALA A 270 4.43 14.13 15.28
N THR A 271 3.63 15.10 15.71
CA THR A 271 3.83 16.51 15.39
C THR A 271 4.84 17.19 16.34
N ASP A 272 4.94 16.72 17.58
CA ASP A 272 5.93 17.21 18.56
C ASP A 272 7.37 17.01 18.04
N PRO A 273 8.17 18.08 17.87
CA PRO A 273 9.50 17.97 17.27
C PRO A 273 10.49 17.11 18.07
N ALA A 274 10.37 17.05 19.40
CA ALA A 274 11.29 16.27 20.25
C ALA A 274 10.92 14.78 20.23
N LEU A 275 9.64 14.46 20.33
CA LEU A 275 9.15 13.08 20.18
C LEU A 275 9.39 12.55 18.77
N ARG A 276 9.12 13.35 17.73
CA ARG A 276 9.35 12.97 16.33
C ARG A 276 10.83 12.67 16.07
N ARG A 277 11.75 13.49 16.58
CA ARG A 277 13.20 13.26 16.44
C ARG A 277 13.65 11.95 17.08
N ARG A 278 13.15 11.64 18.29
CA ARG A 278 13.38 10.35 18.97
C ARG A 278 12.82 9.17 18.18
N LEU A 279 11.60 9.29 17.67
CA LEU A 279 10.93 8.27 16.85
C LEU A 279 11.69 7.96 15.56
N LEU A 280 12.25 8.97 14.89
CA LEU A 280 13.05 8.84 13.67
C LEU A 280 14.52 8.41 13.92
N GLY A 281 14.93 8.25 15.18
CA GLY A 281 16.25 7.77 15.56
C GLY A 281 17.35 8.84 15.52
N GLU A 282 17.03 10.06 15.98
CA GLU A 282 17.92 11.21 16.08
C GLU A 282 18.64 11.57 14.73
N PRO A 283 17.87 11.90 13.68
CA PRO A 283 18.44 12.29 12.39
C PRO A 283 19.21 13.63 12.49
N ARG A 284 20.37 13.71 11.82
CA ARG A 284 21.28 14.88 11.86
C ARG A 284 20.64 16.18 11.36
N ARG A 285 19.66 16.07 10.45
CA ARG A 285 18.74 17.13 10.07
C ARG A 285 17.36 16.69 10.53
N SER A 286 16.62 17.59 11.16
CA SER A 286 15.28 17.32 11.69
C SER A 286 14.42 18.55 11.44
N ALA A 287 13.97 18.72 10.19
CA ALA A 287 12.99 19.74 9.86
C ALA A 287 11.68 19.49 10.62
N GLU A 288 11.01 20.57 11.04
CA GLU A 288 9.69 20.46 11.66
C GLU A 288 8.63 20.10 10.61
N ILE A 289 7.78 19.13 10.95
CA ILE A 289 6.86 18.53 9.99
C ILE A 289 5.69 19.45 9.64
N LEU A 290 5.14 20.18 10.64
CA LEU A 290 4.00 21.07 10.45
C LEU A 290 4.31 22.23 9.50
N PRO A 291 5.40 23.02 9.64
CA PRO A 291 5.72 24.09 8.68
C PRO A 291 5.90 23.61 7.24
N ARG A 292 6.42 22.38 7.03
CA ARG A 292 6.55 21.77 5.71
C ARG A 292 5.18 21.36 5.13
N MET A 293 4.34 20.70 5.93
CA MET A 293 2.97 20.36 5.53
C MET A 293 2.09 21.61 5.29
N GLU A 294 2.26 22.66 6.10
CA GLU A 294 1.61 23.96 5.87
C GLU A 294 1.99 24.58 4.53
N ARG A 295 3.27 24.54 4.14
CA ARG A 295 3.73 25.07 2.84
C ARG A 295 3.16 24.27 1.68
N LEU A 296 3.10 22.95 1.79
CA LEU A 296 2.44 22.07 0.82
C LEU A 296 0.92 22.37 0.73
N ALA A 297 0.25 22.54 1.87
CA ALA A 297 -1.16 22.91 1.94
C ALA A 297 -1.45 24.29 1.30
N LYS A 298 -0.60 25.30 1.58
CA LYS A 298 -0.67 26.64 0.97
C LYS A 298 -0.43 26.62 -0.55
N ALA A 299 0.31 25.63 -1.06
CA ALA A 299 0.47 25.36 -2.49
C ALA A 299 -0.67 24.52 -3.11
N GLY A 300 -1.66 24.09 -2.33
CA GLY A 300 -2.79 23.28 -2.81
C GLY A 300 -2.49 21.79 -2.99
N ILE A 301 -1.36 21.29 -2.46
CA ILE A 301 -0.97 19.88 -2.52
C ILE A 301 -1.85 19.06 -1.56
N ARG A 302 -2.49 17.99 -2.05
CA ARG A 302 -3.18 17.03 -1.19
C ARG A 302 -2.19 16.09 -0.52
N MET A 303 -2.43 15.76 0.75
CA MET A 303 -1.60 14.88 1.56
C MET A 303 -2.46 13.81 2.26
N HIS A 304 -1.94 12.60 2.35
CA HIS A 304 -2.41 11.53 3.22
C HIS A 304 -1.36 11.33 4.33
N ALA A 305 -1.72 11.57 5.58
CA ALA A 305 -0.80 11.42 6.72
C ALA A 305 -0.84 9.99 7.27
N GLN A 306 0.30 9.45 7.72
CA GLN A 306 0.38 8.17 8.44
C GLN A 306 1.03 8.35 9.81
N ILE A 307 0.47 7.63 10.79
CA ILE A 307 0.99 7.50 12.15
C ILE A 307 1.19 6.01 12.44
N VAL A 308 2.46 5.56 12.39
CA VAL A 308 2.85 4.30 13.05
C VAL A 308 2.77 4.50 14.55
N LEU A 309 1.86 3.77 15.20
CA LEU A 309 1.58 3.84 16.62
C LEU A 309 2.51 2.90 17.40
N CYS A 310 3.40 3.49 18.19
CA CYS A 310 4.26 2.84 19.15
C CYS A 310 3.70 3.10 20.57
N PRO A 311 3.14 2.08 21.24
CA PRO A 311 2.69 2.21 22.62
C PRO A 311 3.79 2.66 23.56
N ASP A 312 3.43 3.43 24.59
CA ASP A 312 4.33 4.14 25.53
C ASP A 312 5.21 5.24 24.90
N TRP A 313 5.03 5.58 23.61
CA TRP A 313 5.84 6.57 22.89
C TRP A 313 4.99 7.68 22.24
N ASN A 314 4.06 7.33 21.35
CA ASN A 314 3.23 8.31 20.60
C ASN A 314 1.73 7.98 20.64
N ASP A 315 1.30 7.23 21.64
CA ASP A 315 -0.08 6.91 21.97
C ASP A 315 -0.72 7.96 22.90
N GLY A 316 -1.98 7.72 23.29
CA GLY A 316 -2.72 8.54 24.25
C GLY A 316 -2.69 10.04 23.94
N PRO A 317 -2.22 10.92 24.86
CA PRO A 317 -2.14 12.36 24.63
C PRO A 317 -1.27 12.76 23.43
N HIS A 318 -0.21 12.01 23.10
CA HIS A 318 0.65 12.32 21.96
C HIS A 318 -0.05 12.02 20.62
N LEU A 319 -0.83 10.94 20.56
CA LEU A 319 -1.70 10.66 19.40
C LEU A 319 -2.78 11.73 19.25
N ALA A 320 -3.46 12.07 20.36
CA ALA A 320 -4.53 13.07 20.39
C ALA A 320 -4.04 14.45 19.92
N ARG A 321 -2.84 14.86 20.36
CA ARG A 321 -2.17 16.09 19.90
C ARG A 321 -1.82 16.01 18.41
N THR A 322 -1.20 14.93 17.96
CA THR A 322 -0.80 14.73 16.55
C THR A 322 -2.01 14.81 15.62
N VAL A 323 -3.12 14.15 15.98
CA VAL A 323 -4.39 14.24 15.26
C VAL A 323 -4.99 15.65 15.31
N GLY A 324 -4.98 16.30 16.47
CA GLY A 324 -5.52 17.65 16.67
C GLY A 324 -4.76 18.76 15.94
N GLU A 325 -3.45 18.63 15.80
CA GLU A 325 -2.59 19.59 15.08
C GLU A 325 -2.59 19.35 13.56
N LEU A 326 -2.93 18.15 13.09
CA LEU A 326 -3.13 17.86 11.66
C LEU A 326 -4.52 18.29 11.13
N ALA A 327 -5.56 18.25 11.96
CA ALA A 327 -6.94 18.55 11.54
C ALA A 327 -7.13 19.97 10.92
N PRO A 328 -6.50 21.06 11.41
CA PRO A 328 -6.55 22.38 10.78
C PRO A 328 -5.96 22.45 9.36
N LEU A 329 -5.22 21.43 8.92
CA LEU A 329 -4.68 21.33 7.55
C LEU A 329 -5.67 20.68 6.57
N HIS A 330 -6.84 20.23 7.02
CA HIS A 330 -7.92 19.77 6.14
C HIS A 330 -8.49 20.96 5.32
N PRO A 331 -8.76 20.82 3.99
CA PRO A 331 -8.78 19.59 3.20
C PRO A 331 -7.48 19.26 2.46
N ALA A 332 -6.37 19.97 2.72
CA ALA A 332 -5.08 19.63 2.12
C ALA A 332 -4.56 18.31 2.69
N VAL A 333 -4.51 18.16 4.02
CA VAL A 333 -4.47 16.83 4.64
C VAL A 333 -5.86 16.22 4.52
N ALA A 334 -6.02 15.21 3.66
CA ALA A 334 -7.31 14.61 3.36
C ALA A 334 -7.66 13.45 4.31
N THR A 335 -6.66 12.69 4.77
CA THR A 335 -6.84 11.56 5.70
C THR A 335 -5.62 11.42 6.61
N THR A 336 -5.82 10.87 7.81
CA THR A 336 -4.77 10.42 8.73
C THR A 336 -4.95 8.93 9.03
N ALA A 337 -4.07 8.08 8.50
CA ALA A 337 -3.99 6.67 8.82
C ALA A 337 -3.30 6.46 10.18
N VAL A 338 -3.82 5.58 11.02
CA VAL A 338 -3.16 5.11 12.25
C VAL A 338 -2.97 3.60 12.15
N VAL A 339 -1.71 3.18 12.05
CA VAL A 339 -1.30 1.78 11.86
C VAL A 339 -0.51 1.33 13.10
N PRO A 340 -0.65 0.08 13.58
CA PRO A 340 0.11 -0.39 14.73
C PRO A 340 1.58 -0.66 14.35
N VAL A 341 2.48 -0.62 15.32
CA VAL A 341 3.89 -0.95 15.06
C VAL A 341 4.09 -2.44 14.76
N GLY A 342 4.43 -2.75 13.51
CA GLY A 342 4.88 -4.08 13.11
C GLY A 342 6.25 -4.42 13.71
N LEU A 343 6.29 -5.37 14.64
CA LEU A 343 7.51 -5.82 15.32
C LEU A 343 7.89 -7.24 14.90
N THR A 344 9.06 -7.41 14.29
CA THR A 344 9.63 -8.74 14.01
C THR A 344 10.44 -9.24 15.21
N ARG A 345 10.78 -10.53 15.21
CA ARG A 345 11.71 -11.16 16.15
C ARG A 345 13.17 -10.72 15.96
N HIS A 346 13.53 -10.15 14.79
CA HIS A 346 14.92 -9.84 14.42
C HIS A 346 15.31 -8.42 14.85
N ARG A 347 14.98 -8.05 16.09
CA ARG A 347 15.10 -6.68 16.63
C ARG A 347 16.23 -6.48 17.64
N GLU A 348 17.09 -7.46 17.87
CA GLU A 348 18.11 -7.51 18.94
C GLU A 348 18.99 -6.25 19.12
N ARG A 349 19.15 -5.43 18.08
CA ARG A 349 20.00 -4.23 18.05
C ARG A 349 19.23 -2.91 17.92
N LEU A 350 17.90 -2.95 18.10
CA LEU A 350 17.01 -1.80 18.02
C LEU A 350 16.43 -1.47 19.40
N PRO A 351 15.95 -0.23 19.62
CA PRO A 351 15.25 0.13 20.85
C PRO A 351 14.08 -0.82 21.15
N SER A 352 13.92 -1.11 22.45
CA SER A 352 12.79 -1.92 22.93
C SER A 352 11.48 -1.21 22.62
N LEU A 353 10.58 -1.93 21.95
CA LEU A 353 9.20 -1.53 21.65
C LEU A 353 8.31 -2.75 21.92
N ARG A 354 7.06 -2.49 22.27
CA ARG A 354 6.02 -3.52 22.44
C ARG A 354 4.90 -3.34 21.42
N GLY A 355 4.20 -4.43 21.13
CA GLY A 355 2.95 -4.37 20.37
C GLY A 355 1.84 -3.71 21.18
N LEU A 356 0.80 -3.26 20.46
CA LEU A 356 -0.48 -2.86 21.04
C LEU A 356 -1.16 -4.10 21.63
N ARG A 357 -1.79 -3.99 22.80
CA ARG A 357 -2.55 -5.09 23.42
C ARG A 357 -4.04 -5.05 23.03
N PRO A 358 -4.80 -6.17 23.10
CA PRO A 358 -6.23 -6.19 22.78
C PRO A 358 -7.11 -5.22 23.58
N ASP A 359 -6.76 -4.95 24.85
CA ASP A 359 -7.38 -3.95 25.72
C ASP A 359 -7.13 -2.52 25.22
N GLU A 360 -5.89 -2.20 24.88
CA GLU A 360 -5.49 -0.91 24.33
C GLU A 360 -6.11 -0.67 22.95
N ALA A 361 -6.18 -1.71 22.11
CA ALA A 361 -6.82 -1.66 20.80
C ALA A 361 -8.32 -1.36 20.90
N ARG A 362 -9.03 -1.92 21.90
CA ARG A 362 -10.43 -1.53 22.17
C ARG A 362 -10.54 -0.07 22.59
N GLY A 363 -9.74 0.36 23.56
CA GLY A 363 -9.73 1.76 24.01
C GLY A 363 -9.41 2.74 22.88
N LEU A 364 -8.51 2.37 21.96
CA LEU A 364 -8.14 3.15 20.78
C LEU A 364 -9.28 3.23 19.74
N VAL A 365 -9.96 2.11 19.45
CA VAL A 365 -11.14 2.09 18.57
C VAL A 365 -12.23 2.99 19.13
N ASP A 366 -12.53 2.87 20.42
CA ASP A 366 -13.59 3.64 21.07
C ASP A 366 -13.21 5.15 21.15
N THR A 367 -11.93 5.48 21.39
CA THR A 367 -11.39 6.85 21.37
C THR A 367 -11.44 7.50 19.98
N VAL A 368 -10.96 6.80 18.95
CA VAL A 368 -10.97 7.33 17.58
C VAL A 368 -12.40 7.44 17.05
N GLY A 369 -13.33 6.58 17.45
CA GLY A 369 -14.76 6.75 17.16
C GLY A 369 -15.30 8.12 17.60
N GLY A 370 -14.99 8.56 18.82
CA GLY A 370 -15.37 9.90 19.30
C GLY A 370 -14.72 11.05 18.52
N TRP A 371 -13.47 10.88 18.04
CA TRP A 371 -12.83 11.86 17.15
C TRP A 371 -13.48 11.89 15.77
N GLN A 372 -13.81 10.73 15.21
CA GLN A 372 -14.49 10.59 13.91
C GLN A 372 -15.89 11.23 13.92
N GLU A 373 -16.66 11.09 15.00
CA GLU A 373 -17.95 11.76 15.16
C GLU A 373 -17.80 13.29 15.17
N ARG A 374 -16.84 13.82 15.93
CA ARG A 374 -16.53 15.25 15.97
C ARG A 374 -16.08 15.78 14.61
N PHE A 375 -15.07 15.17 13.99
CA PHE A 375 -14.55 15.62 12.70
C PHE A 375 -15.59 15.50 11.58
N ARG A 376 -16.51 14.52 11.63
CA ARG A 376 -17.62 14.46 10.68
C ARG A 376 -18.57 15.67 10.77
N ALA A 377 -18.70 16.28 11.95
CA ALA A 377 -19.47 17.51 12.14
C ALA A 377 -18.67 18.78 11.79
N GLU A 378 -17.37 18.82 12.10
CA GLU A 378 -16.50 20.00 11.91
C GLU A 378 -15.95 20.12 10.47
N LEU A 379 -15.53 19.01 9.87
CA LEU A 379 -14.79 18.93 8.60
C LEU A 379 -15.60 18.26 7.47
N GLY A 380 -16.70 17.59 7.79
CA GLY A 380 -17.49 16.79 6.85
C GLY A 380 -16.88 15.42 6.52
N SER A 381 -15.72 15.09 7.08
CA SER A 381 -15.01 13.81 6.96
C SER A 381 -14.67 13.27 8.35
N ARG A 382 -14.61 11.94 8.50
CA ARG A 382 -14.10 11.30 9.72
C ARG A 382 -12.61 11.59 9.99
N PHE A 383 -11.86 12.01 8.96
CA PHE A 383 -10.46 12.45 8.97
C PHE A 383 -9.41 11.42 9.43
N VAL A 384 -9.61 10.74 10.57
CA VAL A 384 -8.70 9.72 11.12
C VAL A 384 -9.27 8.33 10.86
N PHE A 385 -8.43 7.39 10.41
CA PHE A 385 -8.84 6.02 10.11
C PHE A 385 -7.83 5.03 10.71
N LEU A 386 -8.32 3.98 11.36
CA LEU A 386 -7.49 2.91 11.92
C LEU A 386 -7.23 1.82 10.86
N ALA A 387 -6.06 1.20 10.90
CA ALA A 387 -5.81 -0.04 10.17
C ALA A 387 -6.75 -1.15 10.65
N ASP A 388 -7.16 -2.04 9.74
CA ASP A 388 -8.07 -3.15 10.06
C ASP A 388 -7.46 -4.11 11.10
N GLU A 389 -6.13 -4.19 11.20
CA GLU A 389 -5.41 -4.90 12.27
C GLU A 389 -5.85 -4.45 13.67
N ILE A 390 -6.04 -3.15 13.89
CA ILE A 390 -6.44 -2.62 15.20
C ILE A 390 -7.88 -3.05 15.53
N HIS A 391 -8.78 -3.07 14.54
CA HIS A 391 -10.14 -3.58 14.72
C HIS A 391 -10.15 -5.09 15.02
N LEU A 392 -9.36 -5.88 14.30
CA LEU A 392 -9.23 -7.34 14.51
C LEU A 392 -8.61 -7.65 15.88
N LEU A 393 -7.54 -6.95 16.28
CA LEU A 393 -6.88 -7.07 17.58
C LEU A 393 -7.80 -6.66 18.75
N ALA A 394 -8.64 -5.64 18.55
CA ALA A 394 -9.66 -5.23 19.51
C ALA A 394 -10.79 -6.27 19.70
N GLY A 395 -10.96 -7.19 18.73
CA GLY A 395 -12.12 -8.09 18.65
C GLY A 395 -13.41 -7.38 18.21
N ARG A 396 -13.29 -6.28 17.46
CA ARG A 396 -14.40 -5.51 16.91
C ARG A 396 -14.63 -5.89 15.44
N GLU A 397 -15.85 -5.72 14.94
CA GLU A 397 -16.07 -5.79 13.48
C GLU A 397 -15.52 -4.50 12.82
N PRO A 398 -14.69 -4.60 11.76
CA PRO A 398 -14.33 -3.45 10.92
C PRO A 398 -15.56 -2.64 10.45
N PRO A 399 -15.47 -1.29 10.44
CA PRO A 399 -16.57 -0.38 10.06
C PRO A 399 -17.28 -0.70 8.74
N PRO A 400 -18.53 -0.22 8.53
CA PRO A 400 -19.20 -0.33 7.23
C PRO A 400 -18.47 0.47 6.14
N ALA A 401 -18.71 0.14 4.86
CA ALA A 401 -17.96 0.72 3.74
C ALA A 401 -18.07 2.26 3.61
N ASP A 402 -19.15 2.89 4.07
CA ASP A 402 -19.29 4.37 4.11
C ASP A 402 -18.36 5.03 5.15
N ALA A 403 -17.82 4.25 6.09
CA ALA A 403 -16.92 4.74 7.13
C ALA A 403 -15.47 4.91 6.67
N TYR A 404 -15.14 4.39 5.48
CA TYR A 404 -13.81 4.53 4.88
C TYR A 404 -13.75 5.61 3.78
N GLU A 405 -14.86 6.31 3.52
CA GLU A 405 -14.94 7.56 2.74
C GLU A 405 -14.25 7.52 1.35
N GLY A 406 -14.25 6.34 0.72
CA GLY A 406 -13.64 6.09 -0.60
C GLY A 406 -12.46 5.12 -0.59
N PHE A 407 -11.97 4.71 0.58
CA PHE A 407 -10.81 3.82 0.77
C PHE A 407 -9.48 4.38 0.21
N SER A 408 -9.30 5.70 0.27
CA SER A 408 -8.14 6.46 -0.29
C SER A 408 -6.76 6.04 0.24
N ILE A 409 -6.71 5.29 1.34
CA ILE A 409 -5.51 4.82 2.05
C ILE A 409 -5.58 3.30 2.29
N ALA A 410 -6.23 2.55 1.39
CA ALA A 410 -6.39 1.10 1.52
C ALA A 410 -5.06 0.34 1.70
N GLU A 411 -4.00 0.83 1.06
CA GLU A 411 -2.67 0.18 1.09
C GLU A 411 -2.00 0.24 2.48
N ASP A 412 -2.44 1.13 3.38
CA ASP A 412 -2.07 1.13 4.82
C ASP A 412 -2.80 0.03 5.64
N GLY A 413 -3.48 -0.91 4.98
CA GLY A 413 -4.32 -1.90 5.64
C GLY A 413 -5.67 -1.34 6.13
N VAL A 414 -6.09 -0.17 5.63
CA VAL A 414 -7.31 0.54 6.08
C VAL A 414 -8.49 0.14 5.19
N GLY A 415 -9.32 -0.78 5.68
CA GLY A 415 -10.54 -1.23 5.01
C GLY A 415 -10.36 -2.32 3.95
N LEU A 416 -9.17 -2.89 3.79
CA LEU A 416 -8.93 -4.08 2.95
C LEU A 416 -9.86 -5.23 3.33
N VAL A 417 -9.98 -5.49 4.63
CA VAL A 417 -10.77 -6.60 5.17
C VAL A 417 -12.26 -6.31 4.95
N ARG A 418 -12.70 -5.05 5.02
CA ARG A 418 -14.09 -4.69 4.68
C ARG A 418 -14.39 -4.82 3.19
N ARG A 419 -13.50 -4.33 2.31
CA ARG A 419 -13.62 -4.46 0.85
C ARG A 419 -13.78 -5.93 0.44
N PHE A 420 -12.93 -6.81 0.98
CA PHE A 420 -12.99 -8.24 0.72
C PHE A 420 -14.34 -8.85 1.10
N GLU A 421 -14.88 -8.54 2.27
CA GLU A 421 -16.17 -9.10 2.68
C GLU A 421 -17.34 -8.65 1.80
N ASP A 422 -17.39 -7.37 1.42
CA ASP A 422 -18.51 -6.86 0.64
C ASP A 422 -18.46 -7.36 -0.81
N GLU A 423 -17.26 -7.54 -1.36
CA GLU A 423 -17.06 -8.28 -2.60
C GLU A 423 -17.52 -9.74 -2.46
N PHE A 424 -17.17 -10.42 -1.36
CA PHE A 424 -17.55 -11.82 -1.08
C PHE A 424 -19.05 -12.01 -0.95
N ARG A 425 -19.73 -11.14 -0.19
CA ARG A 425 -21.20 -11.11 -0.06
C ARG A 425 -21.87 -10.84 -1.41
N ALA A 426 -21.38 -9.87 -2.18
CA ALA A 426 -21.93 -9.52 -3.48
C ALA A 426 -21.72 -10.63 -4.54
N ALA A 427 -20.57 -11.31 -4.51
CA ALA A 427 -20.27 -12.43 -5.40
C ALA A 427 -21.08 -13.69 -5.05
N LEU A 428 -21.27 -13.99 -3.76
CA LEU A 428 -22.18 -15.05 -3.30
C LEU A 428 -23.63 -14.81 -3.74
N GLY A 429 -24.14 -13.58 -3.59
CA GLY A 429 -25.52 -13.23 -3.98
C GLY A 429 -25.83 -13.44 -5.47
N ARG A 430 -24.80 -13.51 -6.33
CA ARG A 430 -24.92 -13.79 -7.78
C ARG A 430 -24.88 -15.29 -8.12
N ARG A 431 -24.58 -16.17 -7.16
CA ARG A 431 -24.20 -17.57 -7.39
C ARG A 431 -25.44 -18.49 -7.45
N ARG A 432 -25.91 -18.80 -8.67
CA ARG A 432 -27.14 -19.60 -8.93
C ARG A 432 -27.16 -21.04 -8.40
N ARG A 433 -26.03 -21.64 -8.01
CA ARG A 433 -25.94 -22.98 -7.41
C ARG A 433 -24.88 -23.02 -6.31
N ARG A 434 -25.24 -23.58 -5.14
CA ARG A 434 -24.29 -24.12 -4.16
C ARG A 434 -23.79 -25.48 -4.68
N ALA A 435 -22.76 -25.46 -5.53
CA ALA A 435 -21.94 -26.65 -5.73
C ALA A 435 -21.17 -26.93 -4.43
N VAL A 436 -21.05 -28.20 -4.03
CA VAL A 436 -20.14 -28.61 -2.97
C VAL A 436 -18.73 -28.29 -3.43
N ALA A 437 -17.97 -27.54 -2.64
CA ALA A 437 -16.59 -27.24 -2.96
C ALA A 437 -15.73 -28.52 -2.79
N PRO A 438 -14.72 -28.73 -3.66
CA PRO A 438 -13.75 -29.82 -3.53
C PRO A 438 -12.97 -29.70 -2.20
N PRO A 439 -12.33 -30.79 -1.73
CA PRO A 439 -11.37 -30.69 -0.63
C PRO A 439 -10.20 -29.80 -1.04
N VAL A 440 -9.98 -28.70 -0.31
CA VAL A 440 -8.91 -27.71 -0.56
C VAL A 440 -8.49 -27.03 0.74
N THR A 441 -7.23 -26.63 0.82
CA THR A 441 -6.70 -25.88 1.97
C THR A 441 -6.39 -24.42 1.57
N LEU A 442 -7.09 -23.49 2.20
CA LEU A 442 -6.91 -22.04 2.05
C LEU A 442 -5.85 -21.54 3.04
N VAL A 443 -4.79 -20.93 2.54
CA VAL A 443 -3.72 -20.32 3.35
C VAL A 443 -4.08 -18.87 3.69
N THR A 444 -3.88 -18.49 4.95
CA THR A 444 -3.97 -17.08 5.42
C THR A 444 -3.11 -16.91 6.68
N GLY A 445 -2.71 -15.66 6.97
CA GLY A 445 -2.15 -15.32 8.28
C GLY A 445 -3.19 -15.47 9.39
N GLU A 446 -2.73 -15.73 10.62
CA GLU A 446 -3.56 -16.03 11.80
C GLU A 446 -4.63 -14.95 12.08
N MET A 447 -4.33 -13.68 11.82
CA MET A 447 -5.18 -12.53 12.16
C MET A 447 -6.50 -12.50 11.39
N PHE A 448 -6.48 -12.84 10.09
CA PHE A 448 -7.69 -12.83 9.24
C PHE A 448 -8.44 -14.18 9.26
N ALA A 449 -7.78 -15.26 9.67
CA ALA A 449 -8.34 -16.61 9.63
C ALA A 449 -9.72 -16.79 10.31
N PRO A 450 -10.02 -16.18 11.47
CA PRO A 450 -11.35 -16.28 12.08
C PRO A 450 -12.45 -15.65 11.21
N ARG A 451 -12.17 -14.49 10.60
CA ARG A 451 -13.13 -13.78 9.75
C ARG A 451 -13.34 -14.50 8.41
N LEU A 452 -12.27 -15.07 7.83
CA LEU A 452 -12.36 -15.91 6.64
C LEU A 452 -13.21 -17.17 6.88
N ARG A 453 -13.07 -17.84 8.04
CA ARG A 453 -13.92 -18.98 8.43
C ARG A 453 -15.40 -18.57 8.51
N ALA A 454 -15.71 -17.50 9.25
CA ALA A 454 -17.08 -16.99 9.39
C ALA A 454 -17.74 -16.62 8.04
N LEU A 455 -16.97 -16.07 7.09
CA LEU A 455 -17.44 -15.80 5.72
C LEU A 455 -17.79 -17.10 4.97
N LEU A 456 -16.91 -18.11 5.01
CA LEU A 456 -17.12 -19.40 4.35
C LEU A 456 -18.30 -20.17 4.97
N GLU A 457 -18.46 -20.10 6.29
CA GLU A 457 -19.60 -20.66 7.02
C GLU A 457 -20.91 -19.97 6.60
N GLY A 458 -20.98 -18.63 6.68
CA GLY A 458 -22.15 -17.86 6.25
C GLY A 458 -22.51 -18.03 4.77
N GLY A 459 -21.52 -18.25 3.91
CA GLY A 459 -21.73 -18.58 2.51
C GLY A 459 -22.32 -19.98 2.27
N GLY A 460 -22.16 -20.90 3.22
CA GLY A 460 -22.41 -22.34 3.03
C GLY A 460 -21.32 -23.00 2.17
N LEU A 461 -20.07 -22.53 2.30
CA LEU A 461 -18.87 -23.05 1.64
C LEU A 461 -17.96 -23.83 2.60
N ALA A 462 -18.07 -23.63 3.91
CA ALA A 462 -17.39 -24.41 4.95
C ALA A 462 -17.94 -25.84 5.12
N GLY A 463 -18.26 -26.51 4.00
CA GLY A 463 -18.48 -27.96 3.98
C GLY A 463 -17.16 -28.72 4.20
N PRO A 464 -17.20 -30.06 4.36
CA PRO A 464 -16.05 -30.88 4.79
C PRO A 464 -14.83 -30.86 3.85
N GLY A 465 -14.90 -30.16 2.70
CA GLY A 465 -13.76 -29.92 1.84
C GLY A 465 -12.90 -28.68 2.17
N VAL A 466 -13.49 -27.57 2.61
CA VAL A 466 -12.77 -26.28 2.64
C VAL A 466 -12.13 -26.02 4.01
N ARG A 467 -10.82 -26.29 4.12
CA ARG A 467 -10.03 -26.01 5.33
C ARG A 467 -9.40 -24.63 5.25
N VAL A 468 -9.47 -23.85 6.34
CA VAL A 468 -8.69 -22.60 6.50
C VAL A 468 -7.47 -22.86 7.37
N ALA A 469 -6.29 -22.93 6.74
CA ALA A 469 -4.99 -22.99 7.40
C ALA A 469 -4.58 -21.59 7.85
N ALA A 470 -4.53 -21.39 9.17
CA ALA A 470 -4.04 -20.18 9.81
C ALA A 470 -2.55 -20.36 10.05
N VAL A 471 -1.72 -19.90 9.10
CA VAL A 471 -0.28 -20.13 9.14
C VAL A 471 0.36 -19.17 10.15
N PRO A 472 1.02 -19.66 11.22
CA PRO A 472 1.77 -18.82 12.13
C PRO A 472 3.03 -18.33 11.44
N ASN A 473 3.28 -17.02 11.53
CA ASN A 473 4.50 -16.43 11.01
C ASN A 473 5.65 -16.72 11.98
N GLU A 474 6.36 -17.83 11.79
CA GLU A 474 7.51 -18.13 12.64
C GLU A 474 8.74 -17.34 12.16
N PHE A 475 8.93 -17.18 10.85
CA PHE A 475 10.07 -16.47 10.27
C PHE A 475 10.23 -15.03 10.76
N PHE A 476 9.20 -14.19 10.69
CA PHE A 476 9.22 -12.84 11.28
C PHE A 476 8.79 -12.85 12.75
N GLY A 477 8.12 -13.88 13.22
CA GLY A 477 7.57 -13.98 14.59
C GLY A 477 6.09 -13.61 14.64
N ARG A 478 5.33 -14.28 15.51
CA ARG A 478 3.86 -14.35 15.48
C ARG A 478 3.11 -13.03 15.74
N ALA A 479 3.81 -11.94 16.04
CA ALA A 479 3.24 -10.60 16.00
C ALA A 479 2.87 -10.18 14.56
N ILE A 480 3.60 -10.67 13.55
CA ILE A 480 3.36 -10.37 12.12
C ILE A 480 2.35 -11.37 11.54
N ALA A 481 1.10 -11.28 11.98
CA ALA A 481 0.05 -12.27 11.68
C ALA A 481 -0.75 -12.02 10.37
N VAL A 482 -0.23 -11.19 9.46
CA VAL A 482 -0.86 -10.84 8.16
C VAL A 482 -0.43 -11.78 7.02
N ALA A 483 -1.33 -12.02 6.06
CA ALA A 483 -1.09 -12.99 4.98
C ALA A 483 0.06 -12.60 4.03
N GLY A 484 0.25 -11.31 3.74
CA GLY A 484 1.28 -10.83 2.81
C GLY A 484 2.72 -10.85 3.34
N LEU A 485 2.92 -11.25 4.60
CA LEU A 485 4.24 -11.38 5.22
C LEU A 485 4.58 -12.84 5.62
N LEU A 486 3.82 -13.81 5.09
CA LEU A 486 4.12 -15.24 5.23
C LEU A 486 5.26 -15.66 4.29
N THR A 487 6.18 -16.49 4.80
CA THR A 487 7.22 -17.11 3.96
C THR A 487 6.77 -18.46 3.39
N GLY A 488 7.39 -18.90 2.30
CA GLY A 488 7.18 -20.23 1.75
C GLY A 488 7.49 -21.33 2.78
N ARG A 489 8.55 -21.16 3.58
CA ARG A 489 8.91 -22.06 4.69
C ARG A 489 7.90 -22.11 5.83
N ASP A 490 7.28 -20.99 6.22
CA ASP A 490 6.23 -21.00 7.25
C ASP A 490 5.00 -21.77 6.75
N ILE A 491 4.59 -21.51 5.51
CA ILE A 491 3.47 -22.20 4.85
C ILE A 491 3.78 -23.71 4.74
N GLN A 492 4.93 -24.07 4.20
CA GLN A 492 5.38 -25.46 4.05
C GLN A 492 5.39 -26.19 5.41
N ARG A 493 6.01 -25.60 6.44
CA ARG A 493 6.10 -26.18 7.79
C ARG A 493 4.73 -26.37 8.41
N HIS A 494 3.85 -25.37 8.32
CA HIS A 494 2.52 -25.47 8.91
C HIS A 494 1.68 -26.53 8.19
N LEU A 495 1.63 -26.49 6.85
CA LEU A 495 0.85 -27.43 6.04
C LEU A 495 1.36 -28.87 6.16
N ALA A 496 2.66 -29.10 6.34
CA ALA A 496 3.20 -30.43 6.62
C ALA A 496 2.71 -31.06 7.94
N THR A 497 2.08 -30.29 8.85
CA THR A 497 1.39 -30.85 10.03
C THR A 497 -0.08 -31.17 9.80
N LEU A 498 -0.63 -30.81 8.63
CA LEU A 498 -2.03 -31.04 8.23
C LEU A 498 -2.11 -32.17 7.18
N GLY A 499 -2.41 -33.39 7.61
CA GLY A 499 -2.32 -34.62 6.81
C GLY A 499 -2.91 -34.57 5.38
N ASP A 500 -4.23 -34.72 5.22
CA ASP A 500 -4.87 -34.57 3.91
C ASP A 500 -5.10 -33.10 3.58
N LEU A 501 -4.27 -32.51 2.71
CA LEU A 501 -4.40 -31.13 2.24
C LEU A 501 -5.56 -30.90 1.25
N GLY A 502 -6.16 -31.97 0.72
CA GLY A 502 -7.13 -31.93 -0.36
C GLY A 502 -6.49 -31.83 -1.76
N ARG A 503 -7.32 -31.58 -2.77
CA ARG A 503 -6.92 -31.46 -4.18
C ARG A 503 -5.99 -30.29 -4.48
N ALA A 504 -6.05 -29.22 -3.70
CA ALA A 504 -5.23 -28.03 -3.92
C ALA A 504 -5.02 -27.22 -2.63
N VAL A 505 -3.86 -26.59 -2.55
CA VAL A 505 -3.53 -25.52 -1.60
C VAL A 505 -3.72 -24.19 -2.32
N LEU A 506 -4.58 -23.32 -1.81
CA LEU A 506 -4.80 -21.98 -2.36
C LEU A 506 -4.03 -20.95 -1.51
N VAL A 507 -3.05 -20.29 -2.12
CA VAL A 507 -2.18 -19.28 -1.50
C VAL A 507 -2.57 -17.88 -1.99
N PRO A 508 -2.73 -16.88 -1.10
CA PRO A 508 -3.04 -15.52 -1.51
C PRO A 508 -1.86 -14.89 -2.26
N ALA A 509 -2.13 -14.24 -3.39
CA ALA A 509 -1.11 -13.60 -4.22
C ALA A 509 -0.30 -12.56 -3.45
N ALA A 510 -0.90 -11.89 -2.44
CA ALA A 510 -0.21 -10.97 -1.54
C ALA A 510 1.02 -11.55 -0.80
N ALA A 511 1.15 -12.88 -0.68
CA ALA A 511 2.33 -13.55 -0.11
C ALA A 511 3.47 -13.81 -1.13
N VAL A 512 3.21 -13.55 -2.41
CA VAL A 512 4.05 -13.86 -3.58
C VAL A 512 4.31 -12.56 -4.35
N ARG A 513 5.40 -12.46 -5.12
CA ARG A 513 5.61 -11.31 -6.03
C ARG A 513 4.96 -11.57 -7.38
N ASP A 514 4.05 -10.69 -7.80
CA ASP A 514 3.32 -10.75 -9.10
C ASP A 514 4.22 -10.93 -10.34
N VAL A 515 5.46 -10.42 -10.29
CA VAL A 515 6.39 -10.40 -11.44
C VAL A 515 7.26 -11.64 -11.52
N ASP A 516 7.72 -12.17 -10.38
CA ASP A 516 8.69 -13.29 -10.33
C ASP A 516 8.04 -14.62 -9.94
N GLY A 517 6.86 -14.60 -9.30
CA GLY A 517 6.21 -15.77 -8.75
C GLY A 517 6.91 -16.37 -7.52
N VAL A 518 7.64 -15.58 -6.72
CA VAL A 518 8.39 -16.05 -5.53
C VAL A 518 7.86 -15.48 -4.21
N PHE A 519 8.06 -16.23 -3.13
CA PHE A 519 7.82 -15.81 -1.74
C PHE A 519 8.91 -14.85 -1.22
N LEU A 520 8.79 -14.42 0.05
CA LEU A 520 9.75 -13.54 0.73
C LEU A 520 11.13 -14.19 1.01
N ASP A 521 11.18 -15.52 0.99
CA ASP A 521 12.35 -16.38 1.24
C ASP A 521 12.85 -17.11 -0.01
N ASP A 522 12.60 -16.51 -1.18
CA ASP A 522 13.01 -16.91 -2.54
C ASP A 522 12.51 -18.29 -3.03
N LEU A 523 11.63 -18.96 -2.27
CA LEU A 523 10.93 -20.17 -2.71
C LEU A 523 9.84 -19.86 -3.75
N THR A 524 9.52 -20.82 -4.62
CA THR A 524 8.40 -20.73 -5.56
C THR A 524 7.17 -21.53 -5.06
N PRO A 525 5.95 -21.21 -5.53
CA PRO A 525 4.78 -22.08 -5.38
C PRO A 525 4.98 -23.49 -5.95
N ALA A 526 5.86 -23.68 -6.93
CA ALA A 526 6.20 -25.00 -7.48
C ALA A 526 7.07 -25.82 -6.52
N ASP A 527 7.97 -25.18 -5.75
CA ASP A 527 8.71 -25.82 -4.66
C ASP A 527 7.75 -26.31 -3.57
N LEU A 528 6.82 -25.46 -3.13
CA LEU A 528 5.80 -25.86 -2.15
C LEU A 528 4.92 -26.99 -2.70
N ALA A 529 4.55 -26.98 -3.98
CA ALA A 529 3.72 -28.03 -4.58
C ALA A 529 4.45 -29.38 -4.65
N ARG A 530 5.75 -29.37 -4.96
CA ARG A 530 6.62 -30.55 -4.93
C ARG A 530 6.75 -31.08 -3.51
N ASP A 531 7.09 -30.22 -2.56
CA ASP A 531 7.45 -30.62 -1.20
C ASP A 531 6.23 -31.00 -0.33
N LEU A 532 5.04 -30.48 -0.64
CA LEU A 532 3.77 -30.85 0.01
C LEU A 532 3.03 -32.00 -0.70
N GLY A 533 3.49 -32.41 -1.89
CA GLY A 533 2.81 -33.42 -2.72
C GLY A 533 1.41 -33.01 -3.23
N ALA A 534 1.06 -31.72 -3.16
CA ALA A 534 -0.28 -31.20 -3.44
C ALA A 534 -0.21 -29.97 -4.37
N PRO A 535 -1.09 -29.83 -5.38
CA PRO A 535 -1.11 -28.66 -6.26
C PRO A 535 -1.28 -27.34 -5.51
N VAL A 536 -0.27 -26.46 -5.57
CA VAL A 536 -0.36 -25.09 -5.06
C VAL A 536 -0.85 -24.15 -6.16
N ARG A 537 -1.85 -23.34 -5.85
CA ARG A 537 -2.36 -22.28 -6.73
C ARG A 537 -2.27 -20.93 -6.04
N VAL A 538 -1.64 -19.97 -6.70
CA VAL A 538 -1.69 -18.57 -6.29
C VAL A 538 -3.05 -18.00 -6.71
N VAL A 539 -3.68 -17.21 -5.82
CA VAL A 539 -5.02 -16.66 -5.99
C VAL A 539 -5.03 -15.20 -5.55
N GLU A 540 -5.49 -14.29 -6.40
CA GLU A 540 -5.61 -12.86 -6.07
C GLU A 540 -6.34 -12.62 -4.75
N PRO A 541 -5.98 -11.60 -3.95
CA PRO A 541 -6.63 -11.24 -2.68
C PRO A 541 -8.03 -10.60 -2.88
N SER A 542 -8.76 -11.00 -3.93
CA SER A 542 -10.13 -10.63 -4.21
C SER A 542 -11.08 -11.80 -3.94
N ALA A 543 -12.28 -11.49 -3.49
CA ALA A 543 -13.28 -12.51 -3.22
C ALA A 543 -13.77 -13.21 -4.48
N ALA A 544 -13.81 -12.53 -5.63
CA ALA A 544 -14.15 -13.12 -6.91
C ALA A 544 -13.12 -14.19 -7.34
N ALA A 545 -11.82 -13.93 -7.15
CA ALA A 545 -10.78 -14.90 -7.45
C ALA A 545 -10.83 -16.10 -6.50
N LEU A 546 -11.01 -15.88 -5.19
CA LEU A 546 -11.22 -16.98 -4.23
C LEU A 546 -12.44 -17.82 -4.60
N LEU A 547 -13.58 -17.20 -4.91
CA LEU A 547 -14.83 -17.90 -5.24
C LEU A 547 -14.78 -18.60 -6.61
N ALA A 548 -13.86 -18.21 -7.50
CA ALA A 548 -13.52 -18.94 -8.72
C ALA A 548 -12.57 -20.12 -8.45
N ALA A 549 -11.47 -19.91 -7.71
CA ALA A 549 -10.54 -20.97 -7.34
C ALA A 549 -11.22 -22.10 -6.53
N LEU A 550 -12.21 -21.76 -5.68
CA LEU A 550 -13.09 -22.70 -4.97
C LEU A 550 -14.12 -23.44 -5.87
N ARG A 551 -14.19 -23.14 -7.16
CA ARG A 551 -15.01 -23.86 -8.16
C ARG A 551 -14.15 -24.71 -9.11
N ASP A 552 -12.94 -24.24 -9.38
CA ASP A 552 -12.10 -24.72 -10.48
C ASP A 552 -11.02 -25.70 -9.98
N ALA A 553 -11.19 -26.27 -8.78
CA ALA A 553 -10.36 -27.31 -8.16
C ALA A 553 -11.09 -28.66 -8.11
#